data_AF-S7VMH5-F1
#
_entry.id   AF-S7VMH5-F1
#
_cell.length_a   1.000
_cell.length_b   1.000
_cell.length_c   1.000
_cell.angle_alpha   90.00
_cell.angle_beta   90.00
_cell.angle_gamma   90.00
#
_symmetry.space_group_name_H-M   'P 1'
#
loop_
_entity.id
_entity.type
_entity.pdbx_description
1 polymer ?
#
loop_
_entity_poly.entity_id
_entity_poly.type
_entity_poly.pdbx_seq_one_letter_code
_entity_poly.pdbx_strand_id
1 'polypeptide(L)'
;MARSVGIPARFSIGAAIPSDRDEGGIDGYHCWAEFYADGKWWPVDISEGNKYTALSTYYFGRHPANRIEFSRGRDLILSPGPEAGPVNFMAYPVLEINGKSAVAKTTFSFTRAKLSH
;
A
#
# COMPACT_ATOMS: atom_id res chain seq x y z
N MET A 1 1.54 14.33 10.81
CA MET A 1 2.73 14.01 11.62
C MET A 1 4.03 14.45 10.94
N ALA A 2 4.54 13.80 9.88
CA ALA A 2 5.77 14.26 9.20
C ALA A 2 5.57 15.59 8.43
N ARG A 3 4.54 15.65 7.56
CA ARG A 3 4.23 16.87 6.80
C ARG A 3 3.85 18.07 7.67
N SER A 4 3.29 17.84 8.86
CA SER A 4 2.92 18.91 9.79
C SER A 4 4.13 19.59 10.45
N VAL A 5 5.31 18.97 10.38
CA VAL A 5 6.57 19.57 10.83
C VAL A 5 7.51 19.88 9.66
N GLY A 6 6.96 20.01 8.44
CA GLY A 6 7.71 20.40 7.24
C GLY A 6 8.53 19.30 6.58
N ILE A 7 8.45 18.05 7.06
CA ILE A 7 9.18 16.93 6.45
C ILE A 7 8.37 16.39 5.26
N PRO A 8 8.93 16.36 4.02
CA PRO A 8 8.25 15.73 2.89
C PRO A 8 7.98 14.26 3.19
N ALA A 9 6.75 13.82 2.94
CA ALA A 9 6.36 12.43 3.17
C ALA A 9 5.41 11.93 2.08
N ARG A 10 5.51 10.64 1.78
CA ARG A 10 4.69 9.90 0.82
C ARG A 10 3.90 8.84 1.57
N PHE A 11 2.68 8.60 1.09
CA PHE A 11 1.81 7.55 1.56
C PHE A 11 1.57 6.58 0.41
N SER A 12 1.81 5.31 0.63
CA SER A 12 1.68 4.27 -0.38
C SER A 12 0.72 3.19 0.11
N ILE A 13 -0.04 2.67 -0.83
CA ILE A 13 -1.04 1.64 -0.66
C ILE A 13 -0.71 0.49 -1.61
N GLY A 14 -0.81 -0.73 -1.12
CA GLY A 14 -0.44 -1.90 -1.90
C GLY A 14 -0.83 -3.20 -1.22
N ALA A 15 -0.10 -4.26 -1.53
CA ALA A 15 -0.22 -5.55 -0.86
C ALA A 15 1.13 -5.99 -0.25
N ALA A 16 1.04 -6.71 0.86
CA ALA A 16 2.14 -7.37 1.53
C ALA A 16 2.10 -8.86 1.20
N ILE A 17 3.00 -9.34 0.33
CA ILE A 17 3.03 -10.75 -0.08
C ILE A 17 3.62 -11.61 1.05
N PRO A 18 2.90 -12.61 1.58
CA PRO A 18 3.43 -13.53 2.58
C PRO A 18 4.75 -14.17 2.13
N SER A 19 5.78 -14.09 2.98
CA SER A 19 7.14 -14.59 2.66
C SER A 19 7.35 -16.07 2.99
N ASP A 20 6.46 -16.64 3.79
CA ASP A 20 6.50 -18.01 4.30
C ASP A 20 5.82 -19.03 3.37
N ARG A 21 5.24 -18.58 2.26
CA ARG A 21 4.58 -19.42 1.26
C ARG A 21 4.73 -18.88 -0.16
N ASP A 22 4.50 -19.78 -1.12
CA ASP A 22 4.61 -19.49 -2.55
C ASP A 22 3.27 -19.17 -3.22
N GLU A 23 2.15 -19.46 -2.56
CA GLU A 23 0.82 -19.14 -3.07
C GLU A 23 -0.21 -18.97 -1.96
N GLY A 24 -1.40 -18.47 -2.32
CA GLY A 24 -2.56 -18.41 -1.45
C GLY A 24 -3.11 -17.00 -1.25
N GLY A 25 -4.01 -16.86 -0.29
CA GLY A 25 -4.69 -15.59 0.00
C GLY A 25 -3.76 -14.51 0.57
N ILE A 26 -4.20 -13.26 0.52
CA ILE A 26 -3.58 -12.12 1.22
C ILE A 26 -4.69 -11.45 2.03
N ASP A 27 -4.39 -10.99 3.24
CA ASP A 27 -5.36 -10.39 4.18
C ASP A 27 -5.97 -9.05 3.71
N GLY A 28 -5.68 -8.64 2.48
CA GLY A 28 -6.15 -7.42 1.85
C GLY A 28 -5.00 -6.47 1.55
N TYR A 29 -5.30 -5.17 1.62
CA TYR A 29 -4.31 -4.14 1.38
C TYR A 29 -3.41 -3.89 2.59
N HIS A 30 -2.25 -3.33 2.30
CA HIS A 30 -1.26 -2.91 3.27
C HIS A 30 -0.80 -1.50 2.92
N CYS A 31 -0.52 -0.70 3.93
CA CYS A 31 -0.05 0.67 3.76
C CYS A 31 1.35 0.85 4.35
N TRP A 32 2.12 1.74 3.74
CA TRP A 32 3.40 2.17 4.25
C TRP A 32 3.65 3.63 3.88
N ALA A 33 4.72 4.19 4.43
CA ALA A 33 5.08 5.57 4.21
C ALA A 33 6.55 5.69 3.84
N GLU A 34 6.90 6.83 3.23
CA GLU A 34 8.29 7.26 3.11
C GLU A 34 8.39 8.70 3.61
N PHE A 35 9.51 9.08 4.21
CA PHE A 35 9.81 10.48 4.53
C PHE A 35 11.18 10.87 3.98
N TYR A 36 11.36 12.15 3.64
CA TYR A 36 12.60 12.63 3.07
C TYR A 36 13.51 13.25 4.15
N ALA A 37 14.70 12.67 4.32
CA ALA A 37 15.72 13.17 5.23
C ALA A 37 17.11 12.81 4.71
N ASP A 38 18.10 13.65 4.97
CA ASP A 38 19.50 13.44 4.59
C ASP A 38 19.69 13.10 3.09
N GLY A 39 18.98 13.80 2.23
CA GLY A 39 19.10 13.65 0.78
C GLY A 39 18.39 12.42 0.19
N LYS A 40 17.69 11.60 0.99
CA LYS A 40 17.05 10.36 0.52
C LYS A 40 15.66 10.12 1.12
N TRP A 41 14.91 9.22 0.49
CA TRP A 41 13.63 8.71 0.99
C TRP A 41 13.88 7.55 1.95
N TRP A 42 13.36 7.68 3.17
CA TRP A 42 13.42 6.68 4.22
C TRP A 42 12.08 5.92 4.27
N PRO A 43 12.10 4.59 4.07
CA PRO A 43 10.89 3.78 4.12
C PRO A 43 10.46 3.52 5.57
N VAL A 44 9.15 3.52 5.82
CA VAL A 44 8.57 3.24 7.15
C VAL A 44 7.31 2.39 7.00
N ASP A 45 7.31 1.21 7.62
CA ASP A 45 6.13 0.34 7.70
C ASP A 45 5.57 0.31 9.13
N ILE A 46 4.73 1.30 9.44
CA ILE A 46 4.13 1.48 10.77
C ILE A 46 3.20 0.31 11.12
N SER A 47 2.47 -0.21 10.12
CA SER A 47 1.53 -1.32 10.33
C SER A 47 2.28 -2.57 10.81
N GLU A 48 3.38 -2.94 10.16
CA GLU A 48 4.17 -4.08 10.62
C GLU A 48 4.95 -3.78 11.89
N GLY A 49 5.50 -2.58 12.05
CA GLY A 49 6.17 -2.18 13.29
C GLY A 49 5.25 -2.24 14.51
N ASN A 50 3.94 -2.01 14.33
CA ASN A 50 2.93 -2.16 15.37
C ASN A 50 2.56 -3.63 15.63
N LYS A 51 2.47 -4.47 14.58
CA LYS A 51 2.20 -5.92 14.72
C LYS A 51 3.37 -6.67 15.35
N TYR A 52 4.60 -6.29 14.99
CA TYR A 52 5.85 -6.93 15.41
C TYR A 52 6.75 -5.90 16.09
N THR A 53 6.38 -5.50 17.31
CA THR A 53 7.05 -4.40 18.04
C THR A 53 8.55 -4.58 18.24
N ALA A 54 9.02 -5.83 18.40
CA ALA A 54 10.44 -6.17 18.46
C ALA A 54 11.22 -5.83 17.16
N LEU A 55 10.52 -5.72 16.03
CA LEU A 55 11.05 -5.34 14.72
C LEU A 55 10.74 -3.89 14.34
N SER A 56 10.22 -3.07 15.25
CA SER A 56 9.86 -1.66 14.97
C SER A 56 11.03 -0.86 14.36
N THR A 57 12.24 -0.98 14.90
CA THR A 57 13.44 -0.33 14.35
C THR A 57 13.83 -0.89 12.98
N TYR A 58 13.52 -2.17 12.69
CA TYR A 58 13.75 -2.75 11.37
C TYR A 58 12.80 -2.15 10.33
N TYR A 59 11.52 -2.02 10.67
CA TYR A 59 10.52 -1.42 9.77
C TYR A 59 10.62 0.10 9.68
N PHE A 60 11.37 0.75 10.56
CA PHE A 60 11.79 2.15 10.46
C PHE A 60 13.10 2.27 9.68
N GLY A 61 13.00 2.29 8.36
CA GLY A 61 14.15 2.37 7.46
C GLY A 61 14.28 1.18 6.51
N ARG A 62 13.35 0.21 6.56
CA ARG A 62 13.33 -0.91 5.61
C ARG A 62 11.91 -1.32 5.19
N HIS A 63 11.68 -1.37 3.88
CA HIS A 63 10.61 -2.16 3.30
C HIS A 63 11.16 -3.54 2.91
N PRO A 64 10.52 -4.65 3.33
CA PRO A 64 10.89 -5.94 2.78
C PRO A 64 10.49 -6.01 1.29
N ALA A 65 11.18 -6.85 0.51
CA ALA A 65 10.99 -6.95 -0.94
C ALA A 65 9.61 -7.52 -1.36
N ASN A 66 8.77 -7.87 -0.39
CA ASN A 66 7.44 -8.43 -0.58
C ASN A 66 6.33 -7.37 -0.62
N ARG A 67 6.65 -6.12 -0.96
CA ARG A 67 5.68 -5.02 -1.07
C ARG A 67 5.38 -4.75 -2.54
N ILE A 68 4.10 -4.82 -2.90
CA ILE A 68 3.62 -4.47 -4.24
C ILE A 68 2.78 -3.20 -4.11
N GLU A 69 3.29 -2.07 -4.61
CA GLU A 69 2.59 -0.78 -4.59
C GLU A 69 1.49 -0.75 -5.66
N PHE A 70 0.28 -0.34 -5.27
CA PHE A 70 -0.85 -0.12 -6.18
C PHE A 70 -1.07 1.36 -6.46
N SER A 71 -1.00 2.20 -5.41
CA SER A 71 -1.18 3.63 -5.54
C SER A 71 -0.38 4.40 -4.50
N ARG A 72 -0.18 5.69 -4.81
CA ARG A 72 0.55 6.63 -3.95
C ARG A 72 -0.24 7.92 -3.81
N GLY A 73 -0.31 8.42 -2.57
CA GLY A 73 -1.03 9.63 -2.23
C GLY A 73 -2.47 9.37 -1.81
N ARG A 74 -3.25 10.45 -1.71
CA ARG A 74 -4.68 10.42 -1.46
C ARG A 74 -5.41 11.27 -2.50
N ASP A 75 -6.72 11.06 -2.60
CA ASP A 75 -7.60 11.82 -3.49
C ASP A 75 -7.16 11.74 -4.96
N LEU A 76 -6.98 10.50 -5.41
CA LEU A 76 -6.49 10.15 -6.74
C LEU A 76 -7.49 10.57 -7.82
N ILE A 77 -6.99 11.26 -8.84
CA ILE A 77 -7.76 11.60 -10.05
C ILE A 77 -7.48 10.53 -11.10
N LEU A 78 -8.51 9.77 -11.48
CA LEU A 78 -8.43 8.72 -12.49
C LEU A 78 -8.92 9.26 -13.85
N SER A 79 -8.49 8.62 -14.94
CA SER A 79 -8.89 8.96 -16.31
C SER A 79 -9.26 7.70 -17.11
N PRO A 80 -10.55 7.46 -17.41
CA PRO A 80 -11.70 8.21 -16.92
C PRO A 80 -11.85 8.05 -15.39
N GLY A 81 -12.38 9.09 -14.74
CA GLY A 81 -12.67 9.09 -13.31
C GLY A 81 -14.10 8.66 -13.00
N PRO A 82 -14.37 8.14 -11.79
CA PRO A 82 -15.74 7.88 -11.35
C PRO A 82 -16.53 9.19 -11.18
N GLU A 83 -17.84 9.15 -11.40
CA GLU A 83 -18.74 10.31 -11.22
C GLU A 83 -18.77 10.79 -9.77
N ALA A 84 -18.57 9.89 -8.81
CA ALA A 84 -18.50 10.20 -7.40
C ALA A 84 -17.29 11.07 -6.99
N GLY A 85 -16.36 11.34 -7.92
CA GLY A 85 -15.21 12.22 -7.72
C GLY A 85 -13.89 11.50 -7.40
N PRO A 86 -12.92 12.17 -6.76
CA PRO A 86 -11.59 11.60 -6.51
C PRO A 86 -11.63 10.33 -5.65
N VAL A 87 -10.78 9.36 -5.98
CA VAL A 87 -10.65 8.10 -5.23
C VAL A 87 -9.65 8.30 -4.10
N ASN A 88 -10.11 8.25 -2.84
CA ASN A 88 -9.27 8.54 -1.67
C ASN A 88 -7.96 7.73 -1.63
N PHE A 89 -7.97 6.45 -1.99
CA PHE A 89 -6.80 5.66 -2.35
C PHE A 89 -7.22 4.42 -3.12
N MET A 90 -6.33 3.85 -3.93
CA MET A 90 -6.64 2.68 -4.75
C MET A 90 -5.97 1.44 -4.17
N ALA A 91 -6.76 0.67 -3.42
CA ALA A 91 -6.42 -0.67 -2.93
C ALA A 91 -7.33 -1.76 -3.49
N TYR A 92 -8.53 -1.38 -3.91
CA TYR A 92 -9.61 -2.24 -4.35
C TYR A 92 -10.18 -1.70 -5.67
N PRO A 93 -10.98 -2.49 -6.41
CA PRO A 93 -11.70 -1.99 -7.57
C PRO A 93 -12.58 -0.79 -7.22
N VAL A 94 -12.61 0.18 -8.12
CA VAL A 94 -13.57 1.29 -8.08
C VAL A 94 -14.84 0.81 -8.76
N LEU A 95 -15.95 0.75 -8.03
CA LEU A 95 -17.25 0.33 -8.54
C LEU A 95 -18.27 1.45 -8.35
N GLU A 96 -18.99 1.76 -9.43
CA GLU A 96 -20.12 2.69 -9.41
C GLU A 96 -21.38 2.03 -9.96
N ILE A 97 -22.50 2.31 -9.30
CA ILE A 97 -23.84 1.86 -9.73
C ILE A 97 -24.74 3.11 -9.72
N ASN A 98 -25.20 3.52 -10.89
CA ASN A 98 -26.02 4.73 -11.08
C ASN A 98 -25.36 6.00 -10.50
N GLY A 99 -24.07 6.23 -10.81
CA GLY A 99 -23.32 7.43 -10.38
C GLY A 99 -22.99 7.46 -8.88
N LYS A 100 -23.15 6.35 -8.16
CA LYS A 100 -22.84 6.22 -6.73
C LYS A 100 -21.82 5.13 -6.50
N SER A 101 -20.83 5.40 -5.64
CA SER A 101 -19.86 4.39 -5.23
C SER A 101 -20.55 3.20 -4.58
N ALA A 102 -20.10 1.99 -4.93
CA ALA A 102 -20.55 0.74 -4.37
C ALA A 102 -19.36 -0.12 -3.92
N VAL A 103 -19.64 -1.07 -3.02
CA VAL A 103 -18.61 -1.97 -2.48
C VAL A 103 -18.52 -3.23 -3.33
N ALA A 104 -17.34 -3.49 -3.88
CA ALA A 104 -17.04 -4.77 -4.53
C ALA A 104 -16.59 -5.80 -3.48
N LYS A 105 -17.08 -7.05 -3.59
CA LYS A 105 -16.47 -8.17 -2.87
C LYS A 105 -15.14 -8.51 -3.55
N THR A 106 -14.07 -8.59 -2.79
CA THR A 106 -12.72 -8.81 -3.31
C THR A 106 -12.01 -9.94 -2.58
N THR A 107 -11.24 -10.71 -3.33
CA THR A 107 -10.27 -11.68 -2.81
C THR A 107 -8.91 -11.35 -3.41
N PHE A 108 -7.88 -11.31 -2.57
CA PHE A 108 -6.49 -11.15 -3.03
C PHE A 108 -5.78 -12.48 -2.88
N SER A 109 -5.08 -12.90 -3.93
CA SER A 109 -4.21 -14.07 -3.89
C SER A 109 -2.95 -13.81 -4.69
N PHE A 110 -1.93 -14.62 -4.44
CA PHE A 110 -0.69 -14.61 -5.21
C PHE A 110 -0.24 -16.03 -5.51
N THR A 111 0.62 -16.14 -6.52
CA THR A 111 1.41 -17.32 -6.84
C THR A 111 2.77 -16.84 -7.29
N ARG A 112 3.85 -17.37 -6.72
CA ARG A 112 5.22 -17.08 -7.17
C ARG A 112 5.53 -17.88 -8.42
N ALA A 113 5.95 -17.19 -9.48
CA ALA A 113 6.41 -17.87 -10.69
C ALA A 113 7.69 -18.65 -10.38
N LYS A 114 7.73 -19.93 -10.77
CA LYS A 114 8.99 -20.69 -10.82
C LYS A 114 9.77 -20.20 -12.02
N LEU A 115 10.91 -19.56 -11.78
CA LEU A 115 11.85 -19.26 -12.86
C LEU A 115 12.45 -20.59 -13.32
N SER A 116 12.20 -20.98 -14.57
CA SER A 116 12.95 -22.04 -15.22
C SER A 116 14.34 -21.48 -15.55
N HIS A 117 15.38 -22.05 -14.92
CA HIS A 117 16.77 -21.81 -15.29
C HIS A 117 17.18 -22.65 -16.49
#